data_AF-A0A496LIY5-F1
#
_entry.id   AF-A0A496LIY5-F1
#
_cell.length_a   1.000
_cell.length_b   1.000
_cell.length_c   1.000
_cell.angle_alpha   90.00
_cell.angle_beta   90.00
_cell.angle_gamma   90.00
#
_symmetry.space_group_name_H-M   'P 1'
#
loop_
_entity.id
_entity.type
_entity.pdbx_description
1 polymer ?
#
loop_
_entity_poly.entity_id
_entity_poly.type
_entity_poly.pdbx_seq_one_letter_code
_entity_poly.pdbx_strand_id
1 'polypeptide(L)'
;MTIRKIILLAVFTATMLTGCFTSSTSGGALGENRRQMFLVSEQEMNEAAAKAYVQTLSGARKKGALNIDPVMTKRVQDVAKRLISQVGAFREDALKWKWEVNVIDENTINAWCMPGGRIVVYSGIIKNLSLTNGELAAVMGHEIAHALREHSREQAS
;
A
#
# COMPACT_ATOMS: atom_id res chain seq x y z
N MET A 1 -23.61 21.75 -38.99
CA MET A 1 -22.39 21.83 -38.16
C MET A 1 -21.19 21.83 -39.11
N THR A 2 -20.33 22.85 -39.07
CA THR A 2 -19.19 22.93 -40.02
C THR A 2 -18.13 21.89 -39.69
N ILE A 3 -17.43 21.35 -40.71
CA ILE A 3 -16.37 20.33 -40.57
C ILE A 3 -15.33 20.72 -39.49
N ARG A 4 -15.00 22.02 -39.38
CA ARG A 4 -14.11 22.57 -38.37
C ARG A 4 -14.61 22.37 -36.92
N LYS A 5 -15.93 22.44 -36.68
CA LYS A 5 -16.54 22.18 -35.36
C LYS A 5 -16.53 20.69 -35.01
N ILE A 6 -16.69 19.81 -36.01
CA ILE A 6 -16.62 18.35 -35.82
C ILE A 6 -15.18 17.95 -35.46
N ILE A 7 -14.18 18.51 -36.15
CA ILE A 7 -12.76 18.25 -35.87
C ILE A 7 -12.39 18.75 -34.46
N LEU A 8 -12.79 19.97 -34.08
CA LEU A 8 -12.53 20.50 -32.74
C LEU A 8 -13.18 19.67 -31.63
N LEU A 9 -14.41 19.20 -31.84
CA LEU A 9 -15.11 18.35 -30.88
C LEU A 9 -14.44 16.97 -30.77
N ALA A 10 -14.06 16.34 -31.88
CA ALA A 10 -13.38 15.05 -31.89
C ALA A 10 -12.00 15.11 -31.21
N VAL A 11 -11.23 16.18 -31.42
CA VAL A 11 -9.95 16.41 -30.74
C VAL A 11 -10.16 16.59 -29.23
N PHE A 12 -11.17 17.36 -28.80
CA PHE A 12 -11.49 17.57 -27.40
C PHE A 12 -11.88 16.26 -26.67
N THR A 13 -12.71 15.43 -27.31
CA THR A 13 -13.10 14.12 -26.75
C THR A 13 -11.92 13.15 -26.71
N ALA A 14 -11.04 13.15 -27.72
CA ALA A 14 -9.85 12.31 -27.75
C ALA A 14 -8.83 12.69 -26.66
N THR A 15 -8.68 13.99 -26.33
CA THR A 15 -7.79 14.43 -25.23
C THR A 15 -8.28 14.07 -23.84
N MET A 16 -9.59 13.78 -23.65
CA MET A 16 -10.10 13.35 -22.34
C MET A 16 -9.82 11.87 -22.02
N LEU A 17 -9.58 11.04 -23.04
CA LEU A 17 -9.35 9.60 -22.87
C LEU A 17 -7.91 9.23 -22.48
N THR A 18 -6.94 10.14 -22.62
CA THR A 18 -5.54 9.87 -22.26
C THR A 18 -5.26 9.94 -20.75
N GLY A 19 -6.23 10.40 -19.94
CA GLY A 19 -6.09 10.55 -18.49
C GLY A 19 -6.31 9.27 -17.66
N CYS A 20 -6.82 8.18 -18.26
CA CYS A 20 -7.13 6.95 -17.53
C CYS A 20 -5.90 6.07 -17.23
N PHE A 21 -4.77 6.35 -17.88
CA PHE A 21 -3.53 5.59 -17.69
C PHE A 21 -2.50 6.47 -16.97
N THR A 22 -2.22 6.16 -15.71
CA THR A 22 -1.20 6.83 -14.91
C THR A 22 -0.32 5.81 -14.19
N SER A 23 0.82 6.25 -13.68
CA SER A 23 1.65 5.45 -12.78
C SER A 23 1.49 6.01 -11.36
N SER A 24 1.28 5.12 -10.40
CA SER A 24 1.25 5.45 -8.97
C SER A 24 2.65 5.66 -8.37
N THR A 25 3.70 5.24 -9.08
CA THR A 25 5.09 5.31 -8.63
C THR A 25 6.01 5.87 -9.72
N SER A 26 7.13 6.46 -9.30
CA SER A 26 8.23 6.78 -10.20
C SER A 26 9.00 5.50 -10.59
N GLY A 27 9.85 5.59 -11.60
CA GLY A 27 10.71 4.47 -12.01
C GLY A 27 11.77 4.05 -10.97
N GLY A 28 11.92 4.82 -9.89
CA GLY A 28 12.91 4.57 -8.84
C GLY A 28 14.33 4.40 -9.40
N ALA A 29 15.11 3.53 -8.76
CA ALA A 29 16.51 3.28 -9.14
C ALA A 29 16.68 2.55 -10.48
N LEU A 30 15.65 1.87 -10.98
CA LEU A 30 15.69 1.08 -12.22
C LEU A 30 15.13 1.84 -13.44
N GLY A 31 14.45 2.97 -13.22
CA GLY A 31 13.78 3.73 -14.28
C GLY A 31 12.50 3.06 -14.82
N GLU A 32 11.98 2.04 -14.15
CA GLU A 32 10.85 1.22 -14.62
C GLU A 32 9.50 1.91 -14.44
N ASN A 33 8.86 2.32 -15.52
CA ASN A 33 7.58 3.03 -15.47
C ASN A 33 6.43 2.14 -16.00
N ARG A 34 5.65 1.56 -15.07
CA ARG A 34 4.47 0.74 -15.42
C ARG A 34 3.22 1.61 -15.41
N ARG A 35 2.50 1.62 -16.53
CA ARG A 35 1.17 2.24 -16.62
C ARG A 35 0.12 1.34 -15.96
N GLN A 36 -0.80 1.96 -15.25
CA GLN A 36 -1.94 1.32 -14.60
C GLN A 36 -3.21 2.08 -14.99
N MET A 37 -4.34 1.37 -15.04
CA MET A 37 -5.65 1.97 -15.20
C MET A 37 -6.30 2.08 -13.83
N PHE A 38 -6.92 3.24 -13.56
CA PHE A 38 -7.66 3.41 -12.33
C PHE A 38 -9.02 4.07 -12.56
N LEU A 39 -10.08 3.36 -12.16
CA LEU A 39 -11.46 3.83 -12.17
C LEU A 39 -11.91 4.26 -10.76
N VAL A 40 -11.36 3.62 -9.73
CA VAL A 40 -11.58 3.99 -8.32
C VAL A 40 -10.61 5.09 -7.90
N SER A 41 -11.11 6.13 -7.23
CA SER A 41 -10.27 7.22 -6.73
C SER A 41 -9.33 6.75 -5.61
N GLU A 42 -8.16 7.37 -5.51
CA GLU A 42 -7.22 7.09 -4.41
C GLU A 42 -7.86 7.36 -3.04
N GLN A 43 -8.60 8.47 -2.91
CA GLN A 43 -9.26 8.85 -1.66
C GLN A 43 -10.24 7.77 -1.19
N GLU A 44 -11.14 7.32 -2.07
CA GLU A 44 -12.12 6.28 -1.75
C GLU A 44 -11.45 4.98 -1.30
N MET A 45 -10.39 4.57 -2.01
CA MET A 45 -9.62 3.38 -1.64
C MET A 45 -8.92 3.55 -0.29
N ASN A 46 -8.33 4.72 -0.02
CA ASN A 46 -7.66 5.02 1.25
C ASN A 46 -8.63 5.06 2.44
N GLU A 47 -9.86 5.55 2.24
CA GLU A 47 -10.92 5.56 3.25
C GLU A 47 -11.45 4.15 3.55
N ALA A 48 -11.71 3.34 2.52
CA ALA A 48 -12.10 1.95 2.67
C ALA A 48 -11.02 1.14 3.42
N ALA A 49 -9.75 1.33 3.03
CA ALA A 49 -8.59 0.73 3.70
C ALA A 49 -8.50 1.14 5.19
N ALA A 50 -8.72 2.42 5.50
CA ALA A 50 -8.72 2.91 6.88
C ALA A 50 -9.77 2.20 7.74
N LYS A 51 -11.00 2.07 7.21
CA LYS A 51 -12.09 1.41 7.89
C LYS A 51 -11.81 -0.08 8.13
N ALA A 52 -11.34 -0.78 7.10
CA ALA A 52 -10.97 -2.19 7.19
C ALA A 52 -9.85 -2.42 8.22
N TYR A 53 -8.85 -1.54 8.24
CA TYR A 53 -7.77 -1.59 9.22
C TYR A 53 -8.27 -1.49 10.66
N VAL A 54 -9.08 -0.48 10.95
CA VAL A 54 -9.65 -0.26 12.30
C VAL A 54 -10.51 -1.44 12.73
N GLN A 55 -11.30 -2.02 11.81
CA GLN A 55 -12.09 -3.22 12.10
C GLN A 55 -11.21 -4.42 12.47
N THR A 56 -10.14 -4.67 11.71
CA THR A 56 -9.18 -5.73 12.01
C THR A 56 -8.51 -5.54 13.37
N LEU A 57 -7.97 -4.35 13.64
CA LEU A 57 -7.31 -4.06 14.91
C LEU A 57 -8.28 -4.15 16.09
N SER A 58 -9.53 -3.72 15.91
CA SER A 58 -10.57 -3.83 16.94
C SER A 58 -10.91 -5.29 17.24
N GLY A 59 -10.98 -6.14 16.21
CA GLY A 59 -11.15 -7.58 16.35
C GLY A 59 -9.99 -8.22 17.13
N ALA A 60 -8.74 -7.94 16.74
CA ALA A 60 -7.55 -8.44 17.42
C ALA A 60 -7.46 -7.95 18.87
N ARG A 61 -7.82 -6.69 19.14
CA ARG A 61 -7.85 -6.14 20.51
C ARG A 61 -8.88 -6.85 21.38
N LYS A 62 -10.09 -7.11 20.87
CA LYS A 62 -11.14 -7.85 21.60
C LYS A 62 -10.71 -9.28 21.94
N LYS A 63 -9.92 -9.92 21.08
CA LYS A 63 -9.33 -11.24 21.35
C LYS A 63 -8.12 -11.20 22.30
N GLY A 64 -7.65 -10.01 22.69
CA GLY A 64 -6.41 -9.88 23.45
C GLY A 64 -5.17 -10.31 22.66
N ALA A 65 -5.16 -10.13 21.34
CA ALA A 65 -4.08 -10.55 20.44
C ALA A 65 -3.28 -9.38 19.83
N LEU A 66 -3.75 -8.14 19.96
CA LEU A 66 -3.11 -6.97 19.36
C LEU A 66 -1.89 -6.51 20.17
N ASN A 67 -0.70 -6.55 19.55
CA ASN A 67 0.57 -6.07 20.11
C ASN A 67 0.91 -6.59 21.52
N ILE A 68 0.57 -7.84 21.81
CA ILE A 68 0.76 -8.40 23.16
C ILE A 68 2.21 -8.74 23.47
N ASP A 69 3.06 -8.90 22.44
CA ASP A 69 4.50 -9.09 22.58
C ASP A 69 5.22 -7.78 22.24
N PRO A 70 5.57 -6.95 23.23
CA PRO A 70 6.18 -5.64 22.98
C PRO A 70 7.57 -5.76 22.32
N VAL A 71 8.29 -6.86 22.53
CA VAL A 71 9.62 -7.07 21.94
C VAL A 71 9.47 -7.34 20.44
N MET A 72 8.54 -8.23 20.07
CA MET A 72 8.23 -8.50 18.66
C MET A 72 7.64 -7.27 17.97
N THR A 73 6.69 -6.58 18.60
CA THR A 73 6.09 -5.36 18.04
C THR A 73 7.16 -4.30 17.79
N LYS A 74 8.07 -4.06 18.75
CA LYS A 74 9.17 -3.11 18.57
C LYS A 74 10.10 -3.50 17.43
N ARG A 75 10.45 -4.78 17.34
CA ARG A 75 11.28 -5.34 16.26
C ARG A 75 10.66 -5.07 14.88
N VAL A 76 9.36 -5.35 14.72
CA VAL A 76 8.62 -5.10 13.47
C VAL A 76 8.58 -3.61 13.15
N GLN A 77 8.31 -2.76 14.15
CA GLN A 77 8.29 -1.31 13.98
C GLN A 77 9.66 -0.73 13.58
N ASP A 78 10.77 -1.27 14.10
CA ASP A 78 12.10 -0.82 13.73
C ASP A 78 12.48 -1.18 12.30
N VAL A 79 12.10 -2.38 11.84
CA VAL A 79 12.24 -2.77 10.44
C VAL A 79 11.38 -1.88 9.55
N ALA A 80 10.10 -1.68 9.91
CA ALA A 80 9.19 -0.82 9.16
C ALA A 80 9.73 0.60 9.04
N LYS A 81 10.22 1.21 10.13
CA LYS A 81 10.75 2.57 10.13
C LYS A 81 11.89 2.75 9.12
N ARG A 82 12.77 1.75 9.00
CA ARG A 82 13.88 1.77 8.04
C ARG A 82 13.40 1.65 6.59
N LEU A 83 12.34 0.88 6.34
CA LEU A 83 11.74 0.76 5.01
C LEU A 83 10.94 2.02 4.64
N ILE A 84 10.13 2.53 5.56
CA ILE A 84 9.29 3.72 5.40
C ILE A 84 10.13 4.94 5.04
N SER A 85 11.34 5.10 5.59
CA SER A 85 12.22 6.21 5.22
C SER A 85 12.69 6.20 3.77
N GLN A 86 12.54 5.08 3.05
CA GLN A 86 12.96 4.92 1.66
C GLN A 86 11.82 5.07 0.64
N VAL A 87 10.56 5.11 1.08
CA VAL A 87 9.41 5.08 0.16
C VAL A 87 9.36 6.28 -0.80
N GLY A 88 9.91 7.42 -0.37
CA GLY A 88 9.99 8.64 -1.17
C GLY A 88 10.77 8.47 -2.48
N ALA A 89 11.67 7.48 -2.56
CA ALA A 89 12.36 7.15 -3.81
C ALA A 89 11.41 6.64 -4.90
N PHE A 90 10.24 6.11 -4.52
CA PHE A 90 9.24 5.55 -5.43
C PHE A 90 7.95 6.39 -5.47
N ARG A 91 7.58 7.00 -4.35
CA ARG A 91 6.34 7.80 -4.22
C ARG A 91 6.52 8.88 -3.15
N GLU A 92 6.65 10.13 -3.59
CA GLU A 92 7.01 11.24 -2.71
C GLU A 92 5.93 11.54 -1.64
N ASP A 93 4.64 11.50 -2.01
CA ASP A 93 3.54 11.73 -1.08
C ASP A 93 3.45 10.67 0.02
N ALA A 94 3.98 9.46 -0.22
CA ALA A 94 4.00 8.38 0.75
C ALA A 94 4.84 8.68 2.00
N LEU A 95 5.75 9.66 1.93
CA LEU A 95 6.47 10.19 3.10
C LEU A 95 5.53 10.87 4.11
N LYS A 96 4.35 11.33 3.66
CA LYS A 96 3.34 12.02 4.47
C LYS A 96 2.18 11.11 4.88
N TRP A 97 2.18 9.85 4.46
CA TRP A 97 1.15 8.89 4.87
C TRP A 97 1.15 8.67 6.38
N LYS A 98 -0.02 8.33 6.92
CA LYS A 98 -0.19 8.02 8.34
C LYS A 98 0.20 6.56 8.59
N TRP A 99 1.49 6.30 8.59
CA TRP A 99 2.01 4.96 8.77
C TRP A 99 1.64 4.39 10.15
N GLU A 100 0.99 3.24 10.16
CA GLU A 100 0.62 2.50 11.36
C GLU A 100 1.13 1.06 11.24
N VAL A 101 1.84 0.58 12.25
CA VAL A 101 2.49 -0.74 12.20
C VAL A 101 2.13 -1.50 13.47
N ASN A 102 1.39 -2.59 13.28
CA ASN A 102 0.87 -3.40 14.36
C ASN A 102 1.16 -4.88 14.13
N VAL A 103 1.27 -5.64 15.21
CA VAL A 103 1.42 -7.09 15.20
C VAL A 103 0.16 -7.70 15.79
N ILE A 104 -0.37 -8.73 15.11
CA ILE A 104 -1.49 -9.53 15.61
C ILE A 104 -0.92 -10.90 15.99
N ASP A 105 -1.09 -11.30 17.26
CA ASP A 105 -0.68 -12.62 17.72
C ASP A 105 -1.68 -13.68 17.28
N GLU A 106 -1.46 -14.22 16.09
CA GLU A 106 -2.19 -15.34 15.51
C GLU A 106 -1.20 -16.21 14.73
N ASN A 107 -1.43 -17.53 14.68
CA ASN A 107 -0.53 -18.51 14.03
C ASN A 107 -0.55 -18.46 12.49
N THR A 108 -1.09 -17.38 11.91
CA THR A 108 -1.18 -17.17 10.47
C THR A 108 0.19 -16.77 9.92
N ILE A 109 0.64 -17.43 8.85
CA ILE A 109 1.86 -17.05 8.11
C ILE A 109 1.48 -15.97 7.09
N ASN A 110 1.39 -14.72 7.55
CA ASN A 110 1.01 -13.60 6.67
C ASN A 110 1.52 -12.25 7.19
N ALA A 111 1.57 -11.26 6.30
CA ALA A 111 1.72 -9.83 6.56
C ALA A 111 1.03 -9.07 5.42
N TRP A 112 0.60 -7.84 5.67
CA TRP A 112 0.02 -7.00 4.62
C TRP A 112 0.22 -5.51 4.90
N CYS A 113 0.18 -4.71 3.84
CA CYS A 113 0.17 -3.25 3.90
C CYS A 113 -0.99 -2.71 3.07
N MET A 114 -1.94 -2.06 3.73
CA MET A 114 -3.07 -1.42 3.07
C MET A 114 -2.70 -0.01 2.54
N PRO A 115 -3.47 0.51 1.57
CA PRO A 115 -3.38 1.89 1.12
C PRO A 115 -3.32 2.90 2.28
N GLY A 116 -2.46 3.91 2.13
CA GLY A 116 -2.21 4.92 3.16
C GLY A 116 -1.26 4.50 4.30
N GLY A 117 -0.55 3.37 4.15
CA GLY A 117 0.57 3.01 5.01
C GLY A 117 0.21 2.19 6.27
N ARG A 118 -0.83 1.36 6.18
CA ARG A 118 -1.33 0.60 7.33
C ARG A 118 -0.87 -0.85 7.27
N ILE A 119 0.08 -1.20 8.13
CA ILE A 119 0.77 -2.48 8.13
C ILE A 119 0.26 -3.35 9.29
N VAL A 120 0.04 -4.62 8.99
CA VAL A 120 -0.09 -5.70 9.98
C VAL A 120 0.86 -6.83 9.65
N VAL A 121 1.50 -7.36 10.68
CA VAL A 121 2.26 -8.60 10.62
C VAL A 121 1.64 -9.59 11.61
N TYR A 122 1.37 -10.83 11.17
CA TYR A 122 0.88 -11.88 12.07
C TYR A 122 2.06 -12.59 12.71
N SER A 123 2.04 -12.83 14.02
CA SER A 123 3.18 -13.40 14.74
C SER A 123 3.61 -14.77 14.20
N GLY A 124 2.67 -15.55 13.64
CA GLY A 124 2.94 -16.84 13.01
C GLY A 124 4.00 -16.79 11.90
N ILE A 125 4.05 -15.74 11.08
CA ILE A 125 5.07 -15.65 10.02
C ILE A 125 6.48 -15.55 10.60
N ILE A 126 6.64 -14.84 11.72
CA ILE A 126 7.94 -14.65 12.38
C ILE A 126 8.32 -15.89 13.16
N LYS A 127 7.39 -16.43 13.97
CA LYS A 127 7.64 -17.55 14.88
C LYS A 127 7.89 -18.86 14.12
N ASN A 128 7.05 -19.17 13.13
CA ASN A 128 7.11 -20.46 12.44
C ASN A 128 8.28 -20.55 11.45
N LEU A 129 8.67 -19.42 10.86
CA LEU A 129 9.77 -19.37 9.89
C LEU A 129 11.10 -18.90 10.51
N SER A 130 11.10 -18.53 11.79
CA SER A 130 12.27 -17.99 12.50
C SER A 130 12.95 -16.85 11.74
N LEU A 131 12.15 -15.96 11.15
CA LEU A 131 12.66 -14.92 10.25
C LEU A 131 13.72 -14.07 10.94
N THR A 132 14.81 -13.81 10.24
CA THR A 132 15.78 -12.77 10.56
C THR A 132 15.20 -11.38 10.28
N ASN A 133 15.89 -10.32 10.70
CA ASN A 133 15.48 -8.95 10.37
C ASN A 133 15.53 -8.66 8.87
N GLY A 134 16.44 -9.30 8.13
CA GLY A 134 16.56 -9.16 6.68
C GLY A 134 15.37 -9.79 5.95
N GLU A 135 14.99 -11.01 6.34
CA GLU A 135 13.84 -11.70 5.73
C GLU A 135 12.51 -11.04 6.09
N LEU A 136 12.36 -10.58 7.34
CA LEU A 136 11.22 -9.77 7.74
C LEU A 136 11.14 -8.48 6.90
N ALA A 137 12.28 -7.82 6.66
CA ALA A 137 12.33 -6.64 5.82
C ALA A 137 11.96 -6.93 4.35
N ALA A 138 12.34 -8.10 3.83
CA ALA A 138 11.96 -8.51 2.48
C ALA A 138 10.43 -8.68 2.35
N VAL A 139 9.80 -9.38 3.30
CA VAL A 139 8.34 -9.55 3.33
C VAL A 139 7.64 -8.19 3.48
N MET A 140 8.04 -7.38 4.45
CA MET A 140 7.42 -6.07 4.67
C MET A 140 7.66 -5.10 3.51
N GLY A 141 8.83 -5.16 2.88
CA GLY A 141 9.15 -4.37 1.69
C GLY A 141 8.28 -4.74 0.49
N HIS A 142 8.01 -6.04 0.30
CA HIS A 142 7.05 -6.53 -0.69
C HIS A 142 5.65 -5.96 -0.44
N GLU A 143 5.15 -6.03 0.79
CA GLU A 143 3.84 -5.48 1.14
C GLU A 143 3.76 -3.96 0.96
N ILE A 144 4.79 -3.23 1.38
CA ILE A 144 4.87 -1.78 1.15
C ILE A 144 4.84 -1.48 -0.35
N ALA A 145 5.56 -2.24 -1.17
CA ALA A 145 5.55 -2.05 -2.62
C ALA A 145 4.15 -2.26 -3.23
N HIS A 146 3.36 -3.22 -2.74
CA HIS A 146 1.95 -3.38 -3.13
C HIS A 146 1.13 -2.11 -2.87
N ALA A 147 1.32 -1.48 -1.70
CA ALA A 147 0.63 -0.26 -1.33
C ALA A 147 1.09 0.95 -2.15
N LEU A 148 2.41 1.14 -2.31
CA LEU A 148 2.96 2.26 -3.08
C LEU A 148 2.48 2.22 -4.53
N ARG A 149 2.48 1.02 -5.13
CA ARG A 149 2.02 0.77 -6.50
C ARG A 149 0.51 0.65 -6.63
N GLU A 150 -0.25 0.84 -5.56
CA GLU A 150 -1.70 0.83 -5.55
C GLU A 150 -2.33 -0.42 -6.19
N HIS A 151 -1.73 -1.60 -6.03
CA HIS A 151 -2.22 -2.83 -6.65
C HIS A 151 -3.67 -3.15 -6.24
N SER A 152 -4.08 -2.83 -5.01
CA SER A 152 -5.48 -2.98 -4.58
C SER A 152 -6.45 -2.02 -5.30
N ARG A 153 -6.00 -0.80 -5.61
CA ARG A 153 -6.81 0.18 -6.35
C ARG A 153 -6.93 -0.19 -7.82
N GLU A 154 -5.83 -0.68 -8.41
CA GLU A 154 -5.82 -1.24 -9.76
C GLU A 154 -6.76 -2.45 -9.84
N GLN A 155 -6.73 -3.36 -8.85
CA GLN A 155 -7.63 -4.53 -8.83
C GLN A 155 -9.12 -4.16 -8.68
N ALA A 156 -9.42 -3.08 -7.98
CA ALA A 156 -10.79 -2.59 -7.79
C ALA A 156 -11.30 -1.75 -8.99
N SER A 157 -10.42 -1.45 -9.95
CA SER A 157 -10.71 -0.67 -11.16
C SER A 157 -10.91 -1.57 -12.37
#